data_AF-A0A9D6HEX5-F1
#
_entry.id   AF-A0A9D6HEX5-F1
#
_cell.length_a   1.000
_cell.length_b   1.000
_cell.length_c   1.000
_cell.angle_alpha   90.00
_cell.angle_beta   90.00
_cell.angle_gamma   90.00
#
_symmetry.space_group_name_H-M   'P 1'
#
loop_
_entity.id
_entity.type
_entity.pdbx_description
1 polymer ?
#
loop_
_entity_poly.entity_id
_entity_poly.type
_entity_poly.pdbx_seq_one_letter_code
_entity_poly.pdbx_strand_id
1 'polypeptide(L)'
;MEFGVHLPTTQPAAETKASLVTFAQEAERRGFASLWVSDHVVIPRGTSSYPQGGRFPVPPDRPYLEPVVGLAAAAAVTTRARLGCSVFILGHRHPVVMAKMLASIDALAGGRLICGVGVGWWREELEILGVPFHARGRQADEILRIFKALWTAEAPAFEGEFFRFRDIGFEPKPLAKPHPPIWVGGAAPGALRRVAALGDGWHAMSRSVEDFRRGIETIHAECEKIGRDPRAIEI
;
A
#
# COMPACT_ATOMS: atom_id res chain seq x y z
N MET A 1 -13.22 11.34 14.73
CA MET A 1 -11.91 10.66 14.77
C MET A 1 -12.16 9.20 14.43
N GLU A 2 -11.49 8.69 13.41
CA GLU A 2 -11.61 7.31 12.97
C GLU A 2 -10.39 6.51 13.40
N PHE A 3 -10.58 5.25 13.78
CA PHE A 3 -9.50 4.38 14.23
C PHE A 3 -9.39 3.16 13.33
N GLY A 4 -8.16 2.84 12.93
CA GLY A 4 -7.83 1.60 12.24
C GLY A 4 -7.15 0.60 13.17
N VAL A 5 -7.14 -0.67 12.79
CA VAL A 5 -6.43 -1.73 13.53
C VAL A 5 -5.75 -2.72 12.58
N HIS A 6 -4.58 -3.24 12.99
CA HIS A 6 -3.87 -4.26 12.23
C HIS A 6 -4.45 -5.66 12.47
N LEU A 7 -4.62 -6.42 11.39
CA LEU A 7 -5.05 -7.81 11.42
C LEU A 7 -3.92 -8.73 11.93
N PRO A 8 -4.25 -9.82 12.64
CA PRO A 8 -3.28 -10.78 13.15
C PRO A 8 -2.74 -11.68 12.02
N THR A 9 -1.82 -11.15 11.22
CA THR A 9 -1.24 -11.80 10.03
C THR A 9 0.00 -12.64 10.31
N THR A 10 0.48 -12.66 11.55
CA THR A 10 1.72 -13.35 11.96
C THR A 10 1.49 -14.57 12.86
N GLN A 11 0.28 -15.11 12.83
CA GLN A 11 -0.13 -16.26 13.64
C GLN A 11 0.35 -17.59 13.05
N PRO A 12 0.54 -18.65 13.85
CA PRO A 12 0.76 -20.00 13.35
C PRO A 12 -0.26 -20.40 12.28
N ALA A 13 0.16 -21.11 11.24
CA ALA A 13 -0.67 -21.45 10.08
C ALA A 13 -2.00 -22.13 10.45
N ALA A 14 -1.98 -23.01 11.46
CA ALA A 14 -3.16 -23.72 11.95
C ALA A 14 -4.21 -22.79 12.59
N GLU A 15 -3.78 -21.64 13.13
CA GLU A 15 -4.63 -20.67 13.83
C GLU A 15 -4.98 -19.47 12.95
N THR A 16 -4.22 -19.22 11.86
CA THR A 16 -4.33 -18.02 11.02
C THR A 16 -5.75 -17.72 10.58
N LYS A 17 -6.49 -18.73 10.08
CA LYS A 17 -7.86 -18.55 9.60
C LYS A 17 -8.80 -18.09 10.71
N ALA A 18 -8.81 -18.81 11.83
CA ALA A 18 -9.72 -18.51 12.95
C ALA A 18 -9.41 -17.12 13.52
N SER A 19 -8.12 -16.84 13.79
CA SER A 19 -7.68 -15.56 14.33
C SER A 19 -8.02 -14.38 13.41
N LEU A 20 -7.76 -14.49 12.10
CA LEU A 20 -8.05 -13.41 11.15
C LEU A 20 -9.55 -13.15 11.05
N VAL A 21 -10.37 -14.19 10.87
CA VAL A 21 -11.83 -14.05 10.71
C VAL A 21 -12.46 -13.46 11.96
N THR A 22 -12.19 -14.06 13.13
CA THR A 22 -12.76 -13.59 14.41
C THR A 22 -12.33 -12.16 14.70
N PHE A 23 -11.05 -11.82 14.50
CA PHE A 23 -10.56 -10.48 14.77
C PHE A 23 -11.18 -9.45 13.83
N ALA A 24 -11.26 -9.72 12.52
CA ALA A 24 -11.81 -8.80 11.54
C ALA A 24 -13.29 -8.46 11.83
N GLN A 25 -14.10 -9.47 12.12
CA GLN A 25 -15.52 -9.31 12.47
C GLN A 25 -15.69 -8.53 13.77
N GLU A 26 -14.90 -8.86 14.80
CA GLU A 26 -15.02 -8.22 16.10
C GLU A 26 -14.52 -6.76 16.08
N ALA A 27 -13.47 -6.48 15.31
CA ALA A 27 -13.00 -5.12 15.09
C ALA A 27 -14.07 -4.26 14.40
N GLU A 28 -14.68 -4.77 13.32
CA GLU A 28 -15.79 -4.06 12.65
C GLU A 28 -17.00 -3.86 13.59
N ARG A 29 -17.38 -4.88 14.36
CA ARG A 29 -18.48 -4.81 15.33
C ARG A 29 -18.24 -3.76 16.42
N ARG A 30 -16.98 -3.55 16.80
CA ARG A 30 -16.56 -2.54 17.78
C ARG A 30 -16.38 -1.14 17.18
N GLY A 31 -16.61 -0.98 15.88
CA GLY A 31 -16.60 0.32 15.22
C GLY A 31 -15.24 0.79 14.73
N PHE A 32 -14.25 -0.10 14.59
CA PHE A 32 -13.02 0.26 13.88
C PHE A 32 -13.35 0.60 12.41
N ALA A 33 -12.87 1.75 11.96
CA ALA A 33 -13.15 2.29 10.63
C ALA A 33 -12.35 1.60 9.53
N SER A 34 -11.19 1.02 9.87
CA SER A 34 -10.32 0.35 8.91
C SER A 34 -9.52 -0.83 9.49
N LEU A 35 -9.22 -1.81 8.64
CA LEU A 35 -8.44 -3.01 8.95
C LEU A 35 -7.20 -3.06 8.07
N TRP A 36 -6.04 -3.31 8.67
CA TRP A 36 -4.75 -3.14 8.01
C TRP A 36 -3.89 -4.41 8.03
N VAL A 37 -3.18 -4.66 6.93
CA VAL A 37 -2.11 -5.68 6.83
C VAL A 37 -0.78 -5.02 6.50
N SER A 38 0.32 -5.78 6.49
CA SER A 38 1.65 -5.30 6.06
C SER A 38 2.23 -6.26 5.01
N ASP A 39 3.11 -5.76 4.15
CA ASP A 39 3.62 -6.50 2.99
C ASP A 39 5.08 -6.91 3.17
N HIS A 40 5.28 -8.18 3.47
CA HIS A 40 6.57 -8.87 3.35
C HIS A 40 6.36 -10.18 2.62
N VAL A 41 7.18 -10.45 1.61
CA VAL A 41 7.19 -11.72 0.87
C VAL A 41 8.15 -12.70 1.54
N VAL A 42 9.30 -12.19 1.97
CA VAL A 42 10.28 -12.94 2.77
C VAL A 42 10.86 -12.00 3.81
N ILE A 43 11.23 -12.53 4.97
CA ILE A 43 11.93 -11.77 6.01
C ILE A 43 13.41 -12.20 5.98
N PRO A 44 14.32 -11.35 5.45
CA PRO A 44 15.73 -11.67 5.41
C PRO A 44 16.33 -11.82 6.82
N ARG A 45 17.35 -12.66 6.97
CA ARG A 45 18.23 -12.67 8.15
C ARG A 45 19.27 -11.54 8.13
N GLY A 46 19.09 -10.57 7.23
CA GLY A 46 20.04 -9.51 6.91
C GLY A 46 20.28 -8.50 8.03
N THR A 47 21.09 -7.50 7.71
CA THR A 47 21.60 -6.51 8.67
C THR A 47 21.03 -5.11 8.47
N SER A 48 20.27 -4.87 7.40
CA SER A 48 19.59 -3.58 7.19
C SER A 48 18.80 -3.14 8.42
N SER A 49 19.08 -1.92 8.87
CA SER A 49 18.43 -1.34 10.04
C SER A 49 16.97 -0.99 9.74
N TYR A 50 16.08 -1.31 10.70
CA TYR A 50 14.69 -0.91 10.60
C TYR A 50 14.57 0.62 10.65
N PRO A 51 13.73 1.27 9.81
CA PRO A 51 13.65 2.73 9.74
C PRO A 51 13.24 3.40 11.05
N GLN A 52 12.66 2.70 12.02
CA GLN A 52 12.33 3.26 13.33
C GLN A 52 13.41 2.99 14.40
N GLY A 53 14.54 2.42 13.99
CA GLY A 53 15.63 2.01 14.86
C GLY A 53 15.56 0.53 15.25
N GLY A 54 16.71 -0.05 15.56
CA GLY A 54 16.83 -1.45 15.96
C GLY A 54 16.57 -2.44 14.81
N ARG A 55 16.12 -3.64 15.20
CA ARG A 55 15.77 -4.73 14.28
C ARG A 55 14.26 -4.72 14.00
N PHE A 56 13.88 -5.24 12.84
CA PHE A 56 12.48 -5.49 12.53
C PHE A 56 11.87 -6.44 13.60
N PRO A 57 10.69 -6.13 14.16
CA PRO A 57 10.16 -6.85 15.32
C PRO A 57 9.65 -8.26 15.01
N VAL A 58 9.53 -8.63 13.73
CA VAL A 58 9.12 -9.96 13.31
C VAL A 58 10.35 -10.76 12.86
N PRO A 59 10.68 -11.87 13.52
CA PRO A 59 11.84 -12.67 13.16
C PRO A 59 11.59 -13.45 11.86
N PRO A 60 12.65 -13.85 11.15
CA PRO A 60 12.59 -14.56 9.87
C PRO A 60 11.73 -15.82 9.85
N ASP A 61 11.68 -16.54 10.98
CA ASP A 61 10.98 -17.82 11.09
C ASP A 61 9.53 -17.67 11.60
N ARG A 62 9.05 -16.45 11.80
CA ARG A 62 7.65 -16.21 12.16
C ARG A 62 6.78 -16.30 10.91
N PRO A 63 5.68 -17.07 10.94
CA PRO A 63 4.69 -17.01 9.87
C PRO A 63 4.27 -15.57 9.57
N TYR A 64 4.13 -15.25 8.30
CA TYR A 64 3.70 -13.95 7.83
C TYR A 64 2.79 -14.14 6.63
N LEU A 65 1.53 -13.80 6.78
CA LEU A 65 0.55 -13.99 5.72
C LEU A 65 0.75 -12.96 4.61
N GLU A 66 0.65 -13.42 3.37
CA GLU A 66 0.67 -12.55 2.18
C GLU A 66 -0.50 -11.54 2.26
N PRO A 67 -0.25 -10.23 2.06
CA PRO A 67 -1.22 -9.18 2.39
C PRO A 67 -2.48 -9.19 1.52
N VAL A 68 -2.38 -9.49 0.23
CA VAL A 68 -3.53 -9.55 -0.68
C VAL A 68 -4.46 -10.69 -0.25
N VAL A 69 -3.90 -11.85 0.06
CA VAL A 69 -4.66 -13.00 0.58
C VAL A 69 -5.32 -12.67 1.92
N GLY A 70 -4.59 -12.03 2.84
CA GLY A 70 -5.14 -11.59 4.12
C GLY A 70 -6.31 -10.61 3.98
N LEU A 71 -6.18 -9.63 3.08
CA LEU A 71 -7.26 -8.67 2.80
C LEU A 71 -8.46 -9.32 2.11
N ALA A 72 -8.26 -10.27 1.21
CA ALA A 72 -9.36 -11.01 0.59
C ALA A 72 -10.18 -11.78 1.64
N ALA A 73 -9.52 -12.42 2.61
CA ALA A 73 -10.18 -13.09 3.71
C ALA A 73 -10.98 -12.11 4.60
N ALA A 74 -10.41 -10.94 4.91
CA ALA A 74 -11.11 -9.90 5.67
C ALA A 74 -12.29 -9.31 4.89
N ALA A 75 -12.14 -9.07 3.58
CA ALA A 75 -13.20 -8.58 2.70
C ALA A 75 -14.41 -9.50 2.68
N ALA A 76 -14.18 -10.82 2.67
CA ALA A 76 -15.26 -11.81 2.65
C ALA A 76 -16.10 -11.86 3.94
N VAL A 77 -15.58 -11.35 5.07
CA VAL A 77 -16.22 -11.46 6.39
C VAL A 77 -16.58 -10.12 7.02
N THR A 78 -16.37 -9.01 6.32
CA THR A 78 -16.64 -7.64 6.77
C THR A 78 -17.39 -6.86 5.70
N THR A 79 -18.17 -5.88 6.10
CA THR A 79 -19.11 -5.19 5.19
C THR A 79 -18.96 -3.67 5.18
N ARG A 80 -18.30 -3.06 6.18
CA ARG A 80 -18.24 -1.61 6.38
C ARG A 80 -16.83 -1.08 6.54
N ALA A 81 -15.98 -1.75 7.31
CA ALA A 81 -14.63 -1.27 7.61
C ALA A 81 -13.80 -1.18 6.33
N ARG A 82 -13.03 -0.10 6.15
CA ARG A 82 -12.11 0.02 5.01
C ARG A 82 -10.97 -0.99 5.15
N LEU A 83 -10.43 -1.45 4.03
CA LEU A 83 -9.37 -2.47 4.03
C LEU A 83 -8.11 -1.87 3.43
N GLY A 84 -6.98 -1.96 4.11
CA GLY A 84 -5.76 -1.32 3.64
C GLY A 84 -4.49 -2.12 3.92
N CYS A 85 -3.41 -1.75 3.25
CA CYS A 85 -2.07 -2.22 3.60
C CYS A 85 -1.24 -1.05 4.11
N SER A 86 -0.46 -1.28 5.16
CA SER A 86 0.49 -0.34 5.75
C SER A 86 1.90 -0.94 5.68
N VAL A 87 2.56 -0.93 4.54
CA VAL A 87 2.09 -0.55 3.19
C VAL A 87 2.48 -1.64 2.19
N PHE A 88 1.80 -1.73 1.04
CA PHE A 88 2.27 -2.58 -0.05
C PHE A 88 3.59 -2.04 -0.58
N ILE A 89 4.57 -2.91 -0.77
CA ILE A 89 5.87 -2.49 -1.30
C ILE A 89 5.83 -2.55 -2.82
N LEU A 90 5.83 -1.37 -3.43
CA LEU A 90 5.90 -1.21 -4.88
C LEU A 90 7.21 -1.81 -5.38
N GLY A 91 7.09 -2.79 -6.28
CA GLY A 91 8.22 -3.57 -6.81
C GLY A 91 8.20 -5.03 -6.40
N HIS A 92 7.56 -5.42 -5.27
CA HIS A 92 7.50 -6.84 -4.85
C HIS A 92 6.79 -7.74 -5.88
N ARG A 93 5.90 -7.17 -6.68
CA ARG A 93 5.08 -7.87 -7.68
C ARG A 93 5.07 -7.05 -8.96
N HIS A 94 4.93 -7.72 -10.10
CA HIS A 94 4.79 -7.04 -11.39
C HIS A 94 3.59 -6.06 -11.36
N PRO A 95 3.70 -4.82 -11.87
CA PRO A 95 2.67 -3.79 -11.72
C PRO A 95 1.30 -4.21 -12.24
N VAL A 96 1.24 -4.87 -13.40
CA VAL A 96 -0.04 -5.33 -13.97
C VAL A 96 -0.70 -6.39 -13.08
N VAL A 97 0.09 -7.28 -12.48
CA VAL A 97 -0.41 -8.33 -11.58
C VAL A 97 -0.90 -7.70 -10.28
N MET A 98 -0.12 -6.78 -9.70
CA MET A 98 -0.51 -6.06 -8.50
C MET A 98 -1.78 -5.22 -8.71
N ALA A 99 -1.88 -4.48 -9.81
CA ALA A 99 -3.10 -3.76 -10.17
C ALA A 99 -4.31 -4.68 -10.26
N LYS A 100 -4.16 -5.89 -10.83
CA LYS A 100 -5.22 -6.89 -10.94
C LYS A 100 -5.67 -7.40 -9.58
N MET A 101 -4.71 -7.76 -8.71
CA MET A 101 -4.99 -8.21 -7.36
C MET A 101 -5.74 -7.16 -6.55
N LEU A 102 -5.30 -5.90 -6.61
CA LEU A 102 -5.94 -4.79 -5.89
C LEU A 102 -7.34 -4.47 -6.43
N ALA A 103 -7.53 -4.45 -7.76
CA ALA A 103 -8.87 -4.29 -8.35
C ALA A 103 -9.82 -5.43 -7.94
N SER A 104 -9.30 -6.66 -7.86
CA SER A 104 -10.07 -7.84 -7.44
C SER A 104 -10.46 -7.77 -5.96
N ILE A 105 -9.54 -7.37 -5.08
CA ILE A 105 -9.86 -7.13 -3.67
C ILE A 105 -10.87 -6.00 -3.53
N ASP A 106 -10.71 -4.90 -4.26
CA ASP A 106 -11.65 -3.78 -4.19
C ASP A 106 -13.07 -4.21 -4.58
N ALA A 107 -13.21 -5.06 -5.60
CA ALA A 107 -14.48 -5.66 -5.98
C ALA A 107 -15.07 -6.53 -4.85
N LEU A 108 -14.27 -7.40 -4.23
CA LEU A 108 -14.70 -8.23 -3.10
C LEU A 108 -15.04 -7.40 -1.86
N ALA A 109 -14.32 -6.30 -1.65
CA ALA A 109 -14.52 -5.38 -0.55
C ALA A 109 -15.69 -4.41 -0.81
N GLY A 110 -16.29 -4.39 -2.00
CA GLY A 110 -17.36 -3.43 -2.32
C GLY A 110 -16.88 -1.98 -2.39
N GLY A 111 -15.68 -1.73 -2.94
CA GLY A 111 -15.13 -0.38 -3.10
C GLY A 111 -14.45 0.19 -1.85
N ARG A 112 -14.19 -0.65 -0.84
CA ARG A 112 -13.65 -0.23 0.47
C ARG A 112 -12.12 -0.30 0.58
N LEU A 113 -11.41 -0.59 -0.51
CA LEU A 113 -9.94 -0.71 -0.47
C LEU A 113 -9.27 0.66 -0.31
N ILE A 114 -8.24 0.72 0.52
CA ILE A 114 -7.23 1.79 0.56
C ILE A 114 -5.92 1.19 0.06
N CYS A 115 -5.40 1.74 -1.03
CA CYS A 115 -4.12 1.34 -1.61
C CYS A 115 -2.97 2.06 -0.90
N GLY A 116 -2.65 1.62 0.32
CA GLY A 116 -1.48 2.10 1.04
C GLY A 116 -0.20 1.51 0.44
N VAL A 117 0.73 2.36 -0.01
CA VAL A 117 1.89 1.98 -0.82
C VAL A 117 3.19 2.58 -0.30
N GLY A 118 4.31 1.89 -0.48
CA GLY A 118 5.65 2.37 -0.17
C GLY A 118 6.69 1.82 -1.14
N VAL A 119 7.91 2.33 -1.08
CA VAL A 119 9.00 1.93 -2.01
C VAL A 119 9.95 0.89 -1.44
N GLY A 120 9.73 0.45 -0.19
CA GLY A 120 10.58 -0.53 0.49
C GLY A 120 11.86 0.08 1.07
N TRP A 121 12.19 -0.36 2.28
CA TRP A 121 13.42 0.01 2.99
C TRP A 121 14.42 -1.15 3.04
N TRP A 122 13.93 -2.39 3.03
CA TRP A 122 14.74 -3.58 3.27
C TRP A 122 15.41 -4.01 1.97
N ARG A 123 16.66 -3.59 1.79
CA ARG A 123 17.43 -3.84 0.56
C ARG A 123 17.48 -5.33 0.20
N GLU A 124 17.77 -6.19 1.17
CA GLU A 124 17.94 -7.62 0.98
C GLU A 124 16.66 -8.26 0.43
N GLU A 125 15.48 -7.90 0.95
CA GLU A 125 14.20 -8.41 0.45
C GLU A 125 13.95 -7.93 -0.98
N LEU A 126 14.19 -6.65 -1.25
CA LEU A 126 14.03 -6.06 -2.58
C LEU A 126 14.94 -6.72 -3.62
N GLU A 127 16.20 -6.97 -3.28
CA GLU A 127 17.18 -7.61 -4.17
C GLU A 127 16.84 -9.08 -4.44
N ILE A 128 16.34 -9.84 -3.44
CA ILE A 128 15.83 -11.20 -3.62
C ILE A 128 14.69 -11.24 -4.64
N LEU A 129 13.81 -10.23 -4.61
CA LEU A 129 12.68 -10.09 -5.53
C LEU A 129 13.06 -9.44 -6.88
N GLY A 130 14.35 -9.15 -7.10
CA GLY A 130 14.83 -8.56 -8.34
C GLY A 130 14.53 -7.07 -8.52
N VAL A 131 14.17 -6.37 -7.44
CA VAL A 131 13.89 -4.93 -7.48
C VAL A 131 15.20 -4.13 -7.43
N PRO A 132 15.49 -3.28 -8.41
CA PRO A 132 16.70 -2.46 -8.41
C PRO A 132 16.63 -1.39 -7.31
N PHE A 133 17.29 -1.64 -6.18
CA PHE A 133 17.17 -0.81 -4.97
C PHE A 133 17.35 0.69 -5.24
N HIS A 134 18.33 1.08 -6.07
CA HIS A 134 18.62 2.48 -6.37
C HIS A 134 17.63 3.13 -7.34
N ALA A 135 16.88 2.35 -8.12
CA ALA A 135 15.88 2.83 -9.07
C ALA A 135 14.43 2.66 -8.58
N ARG A 136 14.21 1.96 -7.45
CA ARG A 136 12.88 1.61 -6.93
C ARG A 136 11.92 2.79 -6.76
N GLY A 137 12.45 3.98 -6.45
CA GLY A 137 11.64 5.20 -6.37
C GLY A 137 11.06 5.63 -7.72
N ARG A 138 11.86 5.59 -8.79
CA ARG A 138 11.38 5.89 -10.15
C ARG A 138 10.47 4.79 -10.68
N GLN A 139 10.80 3.53 -10.39
CA GLN A 139 9.90 2.40 -10.68
C GLN A 139 8.55 2.57 -10.00
N ALA A 140 8.51 2.95 -8.72
CA ALA A 140 7.26 3.19 -8.00
C ALA A 140 6.41 4.28 -8.66
N ASP A 141 7.02 5.36 -9.18
CA ASP A 141 6.29 6.41 -9.89
C ASP A 141 5.64 5.89 -11.18
N GLU A 142 6.30 4.98 -11.91
CA GLU A 142 5.69 4.27 -13.05
C GLU A 142 4.58 3.33 -12.62
N ILE A 143 4.81 2.54 -11.58
CA ILE A 143 3.82 1.56 -11.08
C ILE A 143 2.52 2.27 -10.70
N LEU A 144 2.58 3.42 -10.02
CA LEU A 144 1.38 4.18 -9.66
C LEU A 144 0.64 4.76 -10.88
N ARG A 145 1.38 5.23 -11.89
CA ARG A 145 0.75 5.66 -13.15
C ARG A 145 0.11 4.49 -13.91
N ILE A 146 0.75 3.31 -13.88
CA ILE A 146 0.20 2.08 -14.44
C ILE A 146 -1.08 1.68 -13.72
N PHE A 147 -1.11 1.74 -12.39
CA PHE A 147 -2.33 1.45 -11.61
C PHE A 147 -3.48 2.34 -12.05
N LYS A 148 -3.26 3.66 -12.08
CA LYS A 148 -4.27 4.62 -12.54
C LYS A 148 -4.72 4.32 -13.97
N ALA A 149 -3.80 4.11 -14.91
CA ALA A 149 -4.13 3.79 -16.30
C ALA A 149 -4.98 2.51 -16.40
N LEU A 150 -4.57 1.41 -15.74
CA LEU A 150 -5.29 0.14 -15.77
C LEU A 150 -6.67 0.25 -15.11
N TRP A 151 -6.81 1.02 -14.04
CA TRP A 151 -8.06 1.13 -13.28
C TRP A 151 -9.08 2.09 -13.88
N THR A 152 -8.66 3.07 -14.68
CA THR A 152 -9.57 4.12 -15.17
C THR A 152 -9.75 4.15 -16.68
N ALA A 153 -8.77 3.72 -17.48
CA ALA A 153 -8.89 3.77 -18.94
C ALA A 153 -9.62 2.55 -19.51
N GLU A 154 -10.45 2.76 -20.52
CA GLU A 154 -11.14 1.70 -21.26
C GLU A 154 -10.16 0.82 -22.05
N ALA A 155 -9.23 1.45 -22.78
CA ALA A 155 -8.13 0.81 -23.49
C ALA A 155 -6.78 1.25 -22.88
N PRO A 156 -6.33 0.63 -21.78
CA PRO A 156 -5.13 1.08 -21.09
C PRO A 156 -3.86 0.76 -21.89
N ALA A 157 -2.96 1.72 -21.95
CA ALA A 157 -1.62 1.59 -22.47
C ALA A 157 -0.62 2.33 -21.56
N PHE A 158 0.63 1.91 -21.59
CA PHE A 158 1.69 2.56 -20.84
C PHE A 158 3.04 2.39 -21.56
N GLU A 159 3.83 3.46 -21.58
CA GLU A 159 5.19 3.45 -22.10
C GLU A 159 6.08 4.24 -21.14
N GLY A 160 7.01 3.54 -20.49
CA GLY A 160 7.95 4.10 -19.52
C GLY A 160 9.36 3.52 -19.65
N GLU A 161 10.25 3.96 -18.76
CA GLU A 161 11.63 3.49 -18.61
C GLU A 161 11.65 2.00 -18.25
N PHE A 162 10.76 1.56 -17.34
CA PHE A 162 10.80 0.22 -16.76
C PHE A 162 9.72 -0.71 -17.29
N PHE A 163 8.54 -0.18 -17.59
CA PHE A 163 7.39 -0.98 -18.00
C PHE A 163 6.76 -0.46 -19.28
N ARG A 164 6.23 -1.38 -20.09
CA ARG A 164 5.50 -1.04 -21.32
C ARG A 164 4.41 -2.07 -21.61
N PHE A 165 3.25 -1.61 -22.06
CA PHE A 165 2.18 -2.45 -22.60
C PHE A 165 1.23 -1.61 -23.47
N ARG A 166 0.56 -2.27 -24.41
CA ARG A 166 -0.44 -1.71 -25.32
C ARG A 166 -1.38 -2.82 -25.77
N ASP A 167 -2.50 -2.45 -26.38
CA ASP A 167 -3.44 -3.40 -27.00
C ASP A 167 -3.96 -4.48 -26.04
N ILE A 168 -4.31 -4.07 -24.81
CA ILE A 168 -4.83 -4.97 -23.76
C ILE A 168 -6.20 -4.51 -23.25
N GLY A 169 -6.99 -5.48 -22.78
CA GLY A 169 -8.13 -5.23 -21.89
C GLY A 169 -7.73 -5.42 -20.43
N PHE A 170 -8.33 -4.63 -19.52
CA PHE A 170 -8.14 -4.82 -18.09
C PHE A 170 -9.48 -4.75 -17.36
N GLU A 171 -9.98 -5.92 -16.95
CA GLU A 171 -11.21 -6.05 -16.15
C GLU A 171 -11.03 -7.09 -15.01
N PRO A 172 -11.71 -6.95 -13.87
CA PRO A 172 -12.60 -5.85 -13.52
C PRO A 172 -11.84 -4.54 -13.26
N LYS A 173 -12.47 -3.39 -13.54
CA LYS A 173 -12.09 -2.12 -12.90
C LYS A 173 -12.46 -2.13 -11.41
N PRO A 174 -11.75 -1.37 -10.56
CA PRO A 174 -12.19 -1.16 -9.19
C PRO A 174 -13.61 -0.58 -9.11
N LEU A 175 -14.33 -0.96 -8.07
CA LEU A 175 -15.63 -0.40 -7.72
C LEU A 175 -15.49 1.01 -7.18
N ALA A 176 -14.46 1.27 -6.37
CA ALA A 176 -14.12 2.60 -5.89
C ALA A 176 -13.84 3.54 -7.09
N LYS A 177 -14.45 4.73 -7.07
CA LYS A 177 -14.30 5.75 -8.13
C LYS A 177 -13.55 6.98 -7.61
N PRO A 178 -12.63 7.56 -8.39
CA PRO A 178 -12.19 7.10 -9.72
C PRO A 178 -11.38 5.79 -9.68
N HIS A 179 -10.74 5.50 -8.56
CA HIS A 179 -10.04 4.26 -8.23
C HIS A 179 -9.92 4.16 -6.69
N PRO A 180 -9.41 3.05 -6.10
CA PRO A 180 -9.13 3.00 -4.68
C PRO A 180 -8.13 4.11 -4.31
N PRO A 181 -8.34 4.87 -3.21
CA PRO A 181 -7.43 5.94 -2.84
C PRO A 181 -6.04 5.39 -2.57
N ILE A 182 -5.04 6.07 -3.11
CA ILE A 182 -3.63 5.71 -3.01
C ILE A 182 -3.00 6.51 -1.88
N TRP A 183 -2.67 5.87 -0.77
CA TRP A 183 -1.99 6.51 0.34
C TRP A 183 -0.49 6.20 0.28
N VAL A 184 0.33 7.21 0.03
CA VAL A 184 1.78 7.01 -0.15
C VAL A 184 2.47 7.11 1.21
N GLY A 185 3.21 6.07 1.57
CA GLY A 185 3.91 5.96 2.83
C GLY A 185 5.35 6.45 2.81
N GLY A 186 5.79 6.95 3.97
CA GLY A 186 7.17 7.36 4.24
C GLY A 186 7.34 8.87 4.39
N ALA A 187 8.52 9.28 4.87
CA ALA A 187 8.84 10.68 5.21
C ALA A 187 10.04 11.25 4.43
N ALA A 188 10.67 10.46 3.55
CA ALA A 188 11.78 10.93 2.73
C ALA A 188 11.28 11.94 1.66
N PRO A 189 12.11 12.89 1.20
CA PRO A 189 11.69 13.87 0.18
C PRO A 189 11.09 13.25 -1.10
N GLY A 190 11.62 12.10 -1.53
CA GLY A 190 11.06 11.35 -2.66
C GLY A 190 9.69 10.71 -2.40
N ALA A 191 9.33 10.44 -1.14
CA ALA A 191 7.99 9.98 -0.76
C ALA A 191 7.00 11.15 -0.73
N LEU A 192 7.37 12.28 -0.13
CA LEU A 192 6.51 13.46 -0.03
C LEU A 192 6.21 14.07 -1.41
N ARG A 193 7.19 14.10 -2.32
CA ARG A 193 6.95 14.45 -3.73
C ARG A 193 5.95 13.53 -4.42
N ARG A 194 6.00 12.22 -4.13
CA ARG A 194 5.08 11.23 -4.69
C ARG A 194 3.68 11.35 -4.11
N VAL A 195 3.54 11.72 -2.83
CA VAL A 195 2.23 12.08 -2.24
C VAL A 195 1.61 13.20 -3.07
N ALA A 196 2.33 14.33 -3.23
CA ALA A 196 1.84 15.48 -3.97
C ALA A 196 1.49 15.16 -5.43
N ALA A 197 2.35 14.43 -6.14
CA ALA A 197 2.16 14.18 -7.58
C ALA A 197 1.20 13.03 -7.90
N LEU A 198 1.17 11.97 -7.08
CA LEU A 198 0.52 10.70 -7.45
C LEU A 198 -0.39 10.11 -6.37
N GLY A 199 -0.30 10.57 -5.11
CA GLY A 199 -1.13 10.07 -4.02
C GLY A 199 -2.47 10.80 -3.88
N ASP A 200 -3.39 10.18 -3.16
CA ASP A 200 -4.64 10.76 -2.65
C ASP A 200 -4.59 10.99 -1.14
N GLY A 201 -3.58 10.42 -0.46
CA GLY A 201 -3.30 10.64 0.95
C GLY A 201 -1.85 10.34 1.34
N TRP A 202 -1.47 10.76 2.54
CA TRP A 202 -0.16 10.50 3.11
C TRP A 202 -0.24 9.48 4.24
N HIS A 203 0.38 8.31 4.05
CA HIS A 203 0.51 7.32 5.12
C HIS A 203 1.76 7.61 5.97
N ALA A 204 1.61 8.56 6.89
CA ALA A 204 2.75 9.17 7.56
C ALA A 204 3.59 8.18 8.39
N MET A 205 4.91 8.37 8.33
CA MET A 205 5.89 7.68 9.18
C MET A 205 6.66 8.70 10.00
N SER A 206 5.93 9.49 10.80
CA SER A 206 6.50 10.58 11.61
C SER A 206 6.92 10.09 12.99
N ARG A 207 8.08 10.55 13.46
CA ARG A 207 8.61 10.20 14.79
C ARG A 207 8.22 11.20 15.87
N SER A 208 7.70 12.36 15.46
CA SER A 208 7.23 13.42 16.34
C SER A 208 6.13 14.25 15.66
N VAL A 209 5.39 15.03 16.46
CA VAL A 209 4.41 16.01 15.95
C VAL A 209 5.07 17.03 15.03
N GLU A 210 6.31 17.41 15.33
CA GLU A 210 7.07 18.35 14.52
C GLU A 210 7.47 17.75 13.16
N ASP A 211 7.90 16.49 13.12
CA ASP A 211 8.15 15.78 11.87
C ASP A 211 6.89 15.68 11.00
N PHE A 212 5.75 15.44 11.65
CA PHE A 212 4.46 15.38 10.96
C PHE A 212 4.08 16.74 10.35
N ARG A 213 4.18 17.82 11.12
CA ARG A 213 3.93 19.19 10.63
C ARG A 213 4.82 19.54 9.44
N ARG A 214 6.13 19.29 9.53
CA ARG A 214 7.08 19.53 8.43
C ARG A 214 6.76 18.69 7.19
N GLY A 215 6.30 17.45 7.38
CA GLY A 215 5.85 16.60 6.29
C GLY A 215 4.67 17.21 5.53
N ILE A 216 3.66 17.73 6.25
CA ILE A 216 2.50 18.43 5.66
C ILE A 216 2.97 19.67 4.88
N GLU A 217 3.80 20.51 5.50
CA GLU A 217 4.34 21.73 4.86
C GLU A 217 5.08 21.40 3.57
N THR A 218 5.89 20.33 3.58
CA THR A 218 6.60 19.87 2.40
C THR A 218 5.65 19.38 1.31
N ILE A 219 4.63 18.58 1.67
CA ILE A 219 3.62 18.11 0.71
C ILE A 219 2.89 19.29 0.09
N HIS A 220 2.49 20.29 0.89
CA HIS A 220 1.82 21.49 0.39
C HIS A 220 2.69 22.26 -0.60
N ALA A 221 3.96 22.48 -0.27
CA ALA A 221 4.90 23.15 -1.17
C ALA A 221 5.11 22.35 -2.47
N GLU A 222 5.16 21.01 -2.42
CA GLU A 222 5.25 20.17 -3.63
C GLU A 222 3.96 20.21 -4.46
N CYS A 223 2.79 20.29 -3.83
CA CYS A 223 1.50 20.49 -4.51
C CYS A 223 1.45 21.84 -5.24
N GLU A 224 1.89 22.92 -4.59
CA GLU A 224 1.94 24.27 -5.19
C GLU A 224 2.83 24.30 -6.43
N LYS A 225 4.01 23.67 -6.39
CA LYS A 225 4.94 23.59 -7.53
C LYS A 225 4.32 22.96 -8.78
N ILE A 226 3.36 22.05 -8.60
CA ILE A 226 2.69 21.33 -9.70
C ILE A 226 1.25 21.83 -9.96
N GLY A 227 0.82 22.90 -9.26
CA GLY A 227 -0.52 23.46 -9.41
C GLY A 227 -1.66 22.57 -8.91
N ARG A 228 -1.41 21.69 -7.93
CA ARG A 228 -2.43 20.82 -7.32
C ARG A 228 -2.96 21.44 -6.02
N ASP A 229 -4.27 21.37 -5.77
CA ASP A 229 -4.84 21.78 -4.47
C ASP A 229 -4.34 20.83 -3.36
N PRO A 230 -3.59 21.32 -2.35
CA PRO A 230 -3.10 20.48 -1.26
C PRO A 230 -4.23 19.86 -0.42
N ARG A 231 -5.43 20.45 -0.39
CA ARG A 231 -6.58 19.90 0.32
C ARG A 231 -7.16 18.64 -0.32
N ALA A 232 -6.74 18.31 -1.54
CA ALA A 232 -7.07 17.05 -2.19
C ALA A 232 -6.23 15.86 -1.67
N ILE A 233 -5.29 16.10 -0.74
CA ILE A 233 -4.50 15.07 -0.08
C ILE A 233 -5.09 14.82 1.32
N GLU A 234 -5.46 13.58 1.58
CA GLU A 234 -5.83 13.11 2.92
C GLU A 234 -4.58 13.03 3.82
N ILE A 235 -4.67 13.59 5.03
CA ILE A 235 -3.58 13.74 6.00
C ILE A 235 -3.88 12.94 7.27
#